data_AF-A0A9D8D3D6-F1
#
_entry.id   AF-A0A9D8D3D6-F1
#
_cell.length_a   1.000
_cell.length_b   1.000
_cell.length_c   1.000
_cell.angle_alpha   90.00
_cell.angle_beta   90.00
_cell.angle_gamma   90.00
#
_symmetry.space_group_name_H-M   'P 1'
#
loop_
_entity.id
_entity.type
_entity.pdbx_description
1 polymer ?
#
loop_
_entity_poly.entity_id
_entity_poly.type
_entity_poly.pdbx_seq_one_letter_code
_entity_poly.pdbx_strand_id
1 'polypeptide(L)' 'MNARPLRNLDLETAYQEAEQGYVRATPESRRRNEENGRVMPGGNTRTVLHFQPYPATVVKGEGCYVWDADGRKYIDF' A
#
# COMPACT_ATOMS: atom_id res chain seq x y z
N MET A 1 -30.24 -16.81 4.87
CA MET A 1 -28.96 -17.25 5.45
C MET A 1 -27.86 -16.71 4.54
N ASN A 2 -27.25 -15.57 4.89
CA ASN A 2 -26.20 -14.96 4.07
C ASN A 2 -24.91 -15.74 4.30
N ALA A 3 -24.56 -16.61 3.36
CA ALA A 3 -23.24 -17.26 3.34
C ALA A 3 -22.18 -16.16 3.28
N ARG A 4 -21.38 -16.05 4.34
CA ARG A 4 -20.17 -15.23 4.34
C ARG A 4 -19.27 -15.80 3.23
N PRO A 5 -18.90 -15.03 2.19
CA PRO A 5 -18.09 -15.59 1.11
C PRO A 5 -16.81 -16.16 1.70
N LEU A 6 -16.48 -17.38 1.27
CA LEU A 6 -15.29 -18.11 1.70
C LEU A 6 -14.07 -17.29 1.32
N ARG A 7 -13.21 -17.01 2.31
CA ARG A 7 -12.03 -16.14 2.17
C ARG A 7 -10.84 -16.93 1.65
N ASN A 8 -10.07 -16.37 0.71
CA ASN A 8 -8.83 -16.94 0.19
C ASN A 8 -8.94 -18.38 -0.37
N LEU A 9 -9.95 -18.66 -1.21
CA LEU A 9 -10.13 -19.99 -1.81
C LEU A 9 -9.09 -20.34 -2.89
N ASP A 10 -8.60 -19.32 -3.60
CA ASP A 10 -7.56 -19.42 -4.62
C ASP A 10 -6.65 -18.19 -4.57
N LEU A 11 -5.57 -18.23 -5.37
CA LEU A 11 -4.56 -17.15 -5.41
C LEU A 11 -5.14 -15.82 -5.86
N GLU A 12 -6.09 -15.83 -6.80
CA GLU A 12 -6.70 -14.62 -7.33
C GLU A 12 -7.55 -13.93 -6.26
N THR A 13 -8.41 -14.70 -5.58
CA THR A 13 -9.24 -14.20 -4.49
C THR A 13 -8.38 -13.70 -3.34
N ALA A 14 -7.29 -14.41 -3.01
CA ALA A 14 -6.36 -13.98 -1.96
C ALA A 14 -5.63 -12.68 -2.32
N TYR A 15 -5.22 -12.51 -3.58
CA TYR A 15 -4.63 -11.27 -4.05
C TYR A 15 -5.62 -10.10 -3.93
N GLN A 16 -6.87 -10.28 -4.39
CA GLN A 16 -7.91 -9.25 -4.30
C GLN A 16 -8.22 -8.86 -2.86
N GLU A 17 -8.30 -9.84 -1.95
CA GLU A 17 -8.47 -9.59 -0.53
C GLU A 17 -7.31 -8.78 0.07
N ALA A 18 -6.07 -9.13 -0.29
CA ALA A 18 -4.87 -8.44 0.16
C ALA A 18 -4.79 -7.01 -0.38
N GLU A 19 -5.06 -6.81 -1.67
CA GLU A 19 -5.09 -5.50 -2.32
C GLU A 19 -6.15 -4.59 -1.70
N GLN A 20 -7.37 -5.09 -1.50
CA GLN A 20 -8.43 -4.32 -0.82
C GLN A 20 -8.07 -4.00 0.63
N GLY A 21 -7.41 -4.92 1.34
CA GLY A 21 -6.90 -4.70 2.68
C GLY A 21 -5.86 -3.57 2.72
N TYR A 22 -4.90 -3.62 1.80
CA TYR A 22 -3.89 -2.58 1.62
C TYR A 22 -4.52 -1.22 1.33
N VAL A 23 -5.46 -1.17 0.39
CA VAL A 23 -6.15 0.07 0.01
C VAL A 23 -6.90 0.71 1.18
N ARG A 24 -7.61 -0.09 1.98
CA ARG A 24 -8.32 0.42 3.16
C ARG A 24 -7.37 0.92 4.25
N ALA A 25 -6.17 0.35 4.33
CA ALA A 25 -5.20 0.65 5.37
C ALA A 25 -4.28 1.84 5.05
N THR A 26 -4.22 2.29 3.78
CA THR A 26 -3.22 3.29 3.32
C THR A 26 -3.77 4.50 2.53
N PRO A 27 -4.88 5.15 2.98
CA PRO A 27 -5.47 6.29 2.27
C PRO A 27 -4.54 7.50 2.08
N GLU A 28 -3.65 7.83 3.02
CA GLU A 28 -2.70 8.94 2.89
C GLU A 28 -1.59 8.63 1.89
N SER A 29 -1.13 7.38 1.85
CA SER A 29 -0.19 6.93 0.82
C SER A 29 -0.78 7.07 -0.59
N ARG A 30 -2.07 6.72 -0.77
CA ARG A 30 -2.81 6.96 -2.03
C ARG A 30 -2.82 8.44 -2.40
N ARG A 31 -3.27 9.30 -1.49
CA ARG A 31 -3.38 10.75 -1.72
C ARG A 31 -2.04 11.34 -2.18
N ARG A 32 -0.95 10.95 -1.53
CA ARG A 32 0.40 11.40 -1.88
C ARG A 32 0.87 10.88 -3.23
N ASN A 33 0.57 9.63 -3.58
CA ASN A 33 0.90 9.09 -4.90
C ASN A 33 0.15 9.85 -6.01
N GLU A 34 -1.13 10.17 -5.82
CA GLU A 34 -1.93 10.97 -6.75
C GLU A 34 -1.39 12.39 -6.92
N GLU A 35 -0.96 13.04 -5.83
CA GLU A 35 -0.32 14.36 -5.86
C GLU A 35 1.01 14.32 -6.61
N ASN A 36 1.84 13.34 -6.32
CA ASN A 36 3.13 13.13 -6.98
C ASN A 36 2.97 12.82 -8.47
N GLY A 37 1.92 12.10 -8.85
CA GLY A 37 1.58 11.77 -10.24
C GLY A 37 1.33 13.00 -11.12
N ARG A 38 1.06 14.17 -10.53
CA ARG A 38 0.88 15.44 -11.26
C ARG A 38 2.19 16.03 -11.77
N VAL A 39 3.31 15.66 -11.19
CA VAL A 39 4.64 16.26 -11.46
C VAL A 39 5.70 15.24 -11.85
N MET A 40 5.46 13.95 -11.61
CA MET A 40 6.37 12.85 -11.94
C MET A 40 5.57 11.73 -12.62
N PRO A 41 6.03 11.17 -13.74
CA PRO A 41 5.40 10.01 -14.37
C PRO A 41 5.22 8.87 -13.36
N GLY A 42 3.98 8.40 -13.19
CA GLY A 42 3.65 7.34 -12.22
C GLY A 42 3.91 7.72 -10.75
N GLY A 43 4.09 9.01 -10.43
CA GLY A 43 4.39 9.51 -9.10
C GLY A 43 5.73 9.02 -8.54
N ASN A 44 6.70 8.71 -9.41
CA ASN A 44 7.92 8.00 -9.05
C ASN A 44 9.17 8.56 -9.76
N THR A 45 10.32 8.53 -9.08
CA THR A 45 11.64 8.89 -9.63
C THR A 45 12.64 7.72 -9.61
N ARG A 46 12.22 6.55 -9.10
CA ARG A 46 13.03 5.35 -8.93
C ARG A 46 12.17 4.10 -9.08
N THR A 47 12.29 3.43 -10.23
CA THR A 47 11.37 2.36 -10.67
C THR A 47 11.20 1.22 -9.66
N VAL A 48 12.27 0.83 -8.94
CA VAL A 48 12.21 -0.27 -7.95
C VAL A 48 11.23 -0.02 -6.80
N LEU A 49 10.85 1.23 -6.54
CA LEU A 49 9.92 1.58 -5.47
C LEU A 49 8.44 1.46 -5.89
N HIS A 50 8.16 1.28 -7.18
CA HIS A 50 6.80 1.27 -7.69
C HIS A 50 6.19 -0.14 -7.62
N PHE A 51 4.96 -0.22 -7.12
CA PHE A 51 4.10 -1.40 -7.19
C PHE A 51 2.63 -0.98 -7.22
N GLN A 52 1.75 -1.87 -7.70
CA GLN A 52 0.31 -1.67 -7.71
C GLN A 52 -0.31 -2.02 -6.35
N PRO A 53 -1.37 -1.31 -5.91
CA PRO A 53 -2.07 -0.24 -6.63
C PRO A 53 -1.36 1.12 -6.56
N TYR A 54 -0.52 1.33 -5.54
CA TYR A 54 0.38 2.47 -5.36
C TYR A 54 1.38 2.12 -4.25
N PRO A 55 2.57 2.75 -4.20
CA PRO A 55 3.53 2.49 -3.14
C PRO A 55 3.12 3.14 -1.81
N ALA A 56 3.49 2.49 -0.70
CA ALA A 56 3.38 3.09 0.63
C ALA A 56 4.33 4.29 0.74
N THR A 57 3.87 5.39 1.34
CA THR A 57 4.73 6.56 1.55
C THR A 57 5.32 6.52 2.95
N VAL A 58 6.63 6.30 3.08
CA VAL A 58 7.34 6.38 4.37
C VAL A 58 7.58 7.83 4.77
N VAL A 59 7.27 8.20 6.03
CA VAL A 59 7.38 9.57 6.56
C VAL A 59 8.33 9.70 7.75
N LYS A 60 8.71 8.59 8.40
CA LYS A 60 9.67 8.57 9.50
C LYS A 60 10.48 7.27 9.48
N GLY A 61 11.75 7.34 9.85
CA GLY A 61 12.59 6.18 10.19
C GLY A 61 13.33 6.39 11.51
N GLU A 62 13.50 5.32 12.29
CA GLU A 62 14.22 5.32 13.57
C GLU A 62 14.69 3.89 13.92
N GLY A 63 16.01 3.68 14.00
CA GLY A 63 16.58 2.34 14.12
C GLY A 63 16.19 1.46 12.93
N CYS A 64 15.74 0.23 13.20
CA CYS A 64 15.20 -0.69 12.18
C CYS A 64 13.70 -0.49 11.93
N TYR A 65 13.12 0.65 12.31
CA TYR A 65 11.69 0.90 12.14
C TYR A 65 11.43 2.03 11.15
N VAL A 66 10.37 1.86 10.35
CA VAL A 66 9.82 2.91 9.50
C VAL A 66 8.33 3.09 9.79
N TRP A 67 7.83 4.31 9.57
CA TRP A 67 6.42 4.64 9.66
C TRP A 67 5.94 5.15 8.31
N ASP A 68 4.82 4.64 7.84
CA ASP A 68 4.15 5.19 6.66
C ASP A 68 3.32 6.44 7.00
N ALA A 69 2.82 7.10 5.95
CA ALA A 69 1.99 8.30 6.04
C ALA A 69 0.66 8.04 6.76
N ASP A 70 0.28 6.78 6.90
CA ASP A 70 -0.93 6.30 7.57
C ASP A 70 -0.67 5.91 9.04
N GLY A 71 0.56 6.14 9.54
CA GLY A 71 0.97 5.95 10.93
C GLY A 71 1.35 4.51 11.29
N ARG A 72 1.39 3.59 10.32
CA ARG A 72 1.70 2.18 10.53
C ARG A 72 3.19 2.00 10.70
N LYS A 73 3.61 1.23 11.70
CA LYS A 73 5.00 0.95 12.02
C LYS A 73 5.43 -0.39 11.43
N TYR A 74 6.55 -0.41 10.73
CA TYR A 74 7.14 -1.60 10.12
C TYR A 74 8.56 -1.81 10.65
N ILE A 75 9.02 -3.06 10.64
CA ILE A 75 10.45 -3.39 10.72
C ILE A 75 10.99 -3.36 9.30
N ASP A 76 12.09 -2.64 9.09
CA ASP A 76 12.83 -2.56 7.82
C ASP A 76 13.86 -3.71 7.78
N PHE A 77 13.70 -4.63 6.82
CA PHE A 77 14.44 -5.90 6.71
C PHE A 77 15.54 -5.85 5.65
#